data_AF-A0A0F8Z175-F1
#
_entry.id   AF-A0A0F8Z175-F1
#
_cell.length_a   1.000
_cell.length_b   1.000
_cell.length_c   1.000
_cell.angle_alpha   90.00
_cell.angle_beta   90.00
_cell.angle_gamma   90.00
#
_symmetry.space_group_name_H-M   'P 1'
#
loop_
_entity.id
_entity.type
_entity.pdbx_description
1 polymer ?
#
loop_
_entity_poly.entity_id
_entity_poly.type
_entity_poly.pdbx_seq_one_letter_code
_entity_poly.pdbx_strand_id
1 'polypeptide(L)'
;MKKMEVSKVSGYSIRYDSGHRKFDVIDSEGQNLGSYDSQDDAEAKAKGFAKKSGKLPIRAISFSHHYGRDIVSGIITSVMGSGHSGLHVWFVSDKVDRYGSARSKMSTSNLYLETSENLKVVEQMDAIKEKIRDLEKEWAGTKELLTQPMDKHLQELGFKAGE
;
A
#
# COMPACT_ATOMS: atom_id res chain seq x y z
N MET A 1 -31.58 16.08 -1.56
CA MET A 1 -31.22 17.36 -2.22
C MET A 1 -30.40 17.05 -3.47
N LYS A 2 -30.64 17.74 -4.60
CA LYS A 2 -29.90 17.49 -5.85
C LYS A 2 -28.63 18.34 -5.87
N LYS A 3 -27.47 17.68 -5.82
CA LYS A 3 -26.18 18.26 -6.19
C LYS A 3 -25.97 18.06 -7.68
N MET A 4 -25.56 19.10 -8.39
CA MET A 4 -25.36 19.06 -9.84
C MET A 4 -23.89 19.35 -10.15
N GLU A 5 -23.26 18.51 -10.95
CA GLU A 5 -21.91 18.80 -11.45
C GLU A 5 -21.97 19.95 -12.45
N VAL A 6 -21.15 20.98 -12.21
CA VAL A 6 -21.14 22.22 -13.00
C VAL A 6 -19.86 22.39 -13.80
N SER A 7 -18.73 21.90 -13.28
CA SER A 7 -17.46 21.92 -14.02
C SER A 7 -16.51 20.84 -13.51
N LYS A 8 -15.44 20.58 -14.28
CA LYS A 8 -14.35 19.67 -13.90
C LYS A 8 -13.02 20.36 -14.16
N VAL A 9 -12.19 20.46 -13.12
CA VAL A 9 -10.94 21.22 -13.18
C VAL A 9 -9.81 20.38 -12.59
N SER A 10 -8.79 20.10 -13.42
CA SER A 10 -7.58 19.39 -13.01
C SER A 10 -7.84 18.06 -12.27
N GLY A 11 -8.86 17.32 -12.70
CA GLY A 11 -9.25 16.02 -12.13
C GLY A 11 -10.30 16.08 -11.02
N TYR A 12 -10.60 17.26 -10.48
CA TYR A 12 -11.62 17.48 -9.45
C TYR A 12 -12.95 17.91 -10.08
N SER A 13 -14.07 17.37 -9.59
CA SER A 13 -15.42 17.75 -10.02
C SER A 13 -15.96 18.84 -9.11
N ILE A 14 -16.49 19.92 -9.69
CA ILE A 14 -17.17 20.99 -8.97
C ILE A 14 -18.67 20.71 -9.01
N ARG A 15 -19.30 20.63 -7.84
CA ARG A 15 -20.74 20.39 -7.72
C ARG A 15 -21.43 21.57 -7.05
N TYR A 16 -22.51 22.06 -7.64
CA TYR A 16 -23.36 23.04 -7.00
C TYR A 16 -24.36 22.34 -6.08
N ASP A 17 -24.34 22.71 -4.80
CA ASP A 17 -25.31 22.31 -3.80
C ASP A 17 -26.40 23.37 -3.69
N SER A 18 -27.56 23.08 -4.30
CA SER A 18 -28.73 23.95 -4.27
C SER A 18 -29.32 24.17 -2.87
N GLY A 19 -29.07 23.26 -1.93
CA GLY A 19 -29.56 23.37 -0.54
C GLY A 19 -28.79 24.39 0.27
N HIS A 20 -27.47 24.47 0.06
CA HIS A 20 -26.59 25.38 0.79
C HIS A 20 -26.11 26.57 -0.03
N ARG A 21 -26.44 26.60 -1.33
CA ARG A 21 -25.99 27.60 -2.31
C ARG A 21 -24.46 27.72 -2.34
N LYS A 22 -23.78 26.58 -2.30
CA LYS A 22 -22.31 26.49 -2.33
C LYS A 22 -21.82 25.60 -3.47
N PHE A 23 -20.56 25.79 -3.82
CA PHE A 23 -19.82 24.98 -4.79
C PHE A 23 -18.86 24.05 -4.04
N ASP A 24 -19.12 22.76 -4.10
CA ASP A 24 -18.29 21.71 -3.51
C ASP A 24 -17.20 21.30 -4.49
N VAL A 25 -15.95 21.20 -4.01
CA VAL A 25 -14.84 20.58 -4.75
C VAL A 25 -14.77 19.11 -4.36
N ILE A 26 -15.02 18.22 -5.31
CA ILE A 26 -15.03 16.78 -5.12
C ILE A 26 -13.81 16.16 -5.81
N ASP A 27 -13.09 15.28 -5.12
CA ASP A 27 -11.98 14.53 -5.73
C ASP A 27 -12.46 13.32 -6.57
N SER A 28 -11.51 12.62 -7.18
CA SER A 28 -11.80 11.42 -7.99
C SER A 28 -12.36 10.25 -7.18
N GLU A 29 -12.22 10.26 -5.85
CA GLU A 29 -12.77 9.26 -4.93
C GLU A 29 -14.17 9.66 -4.42
N GLY A 30 -14.69 10.82 -4.82
CA GLY A 30 -15.99 11.32 -4.39
C GLY A 30 -15.97 12.06 -3.04
N GLN A 31 -14.79 12.35 -2.48
CA GLN A 31 -14.64 13.08 -1.22
C GLN A 31 -14.77 14.60 -1.45
N ASN A 32 -15.54 15.28 -0.59
CA ASN A 32 -15.62 16.74 -0.58
C ASN A 32 -14.39 17.33 0.13
N LEU A 33 -13.60 18.09 -0.62
CA LEU A 33 -12.39 18.77 -0.14
C LEU A 33 -12.68 20.18 0.40
N GLY A 34 -13.85 20.73 0.11
CA GLY A 34 -14.27 22.05 0.58
C GLY A 34 -15.47 22.59 -0.18
N SER A 35 -16.23 23.46 0.50
CA SER A 35 -17.40 24.16 -0.06
C SER A 35 -17.12 25.66 -0.11
N TYR A 36 -17.41 26.28 -1.24
CA TYR A 36 -17.08 27.68 -1.54
C TYR A 36 -18.31 28.45 -2.01
N ASP A 37 -18.26 29.77 -1.86
CA ASP A 37 -19.42 30.63 -2.13
C ASP A 37 -19.56 30.96 -3.64
N SER A 38 -18.49 30.80 -4.42
CA SER A 38 -18.48 31.02 -5.87
C SER A 38 -17.84 29.85 -6.63
N GLN A 39 -18.22 29.70 -7.91
CA GLN A 39 -17.60 28.71 -8.80
C GLN A 39 -16.12 29.03 -9.03
N ASP A 40 -15.77 30.30 -9.27
CA ASP A 40 -14.40 30.72 -9.52
C ASP A 40 -13.47 30.41 -8.34
N ASP A 41 -13.94 30.61 -7.10
CA ASP A 41 -13.19 30.24 -5.90
C ASP A 41 -12.99 28.73 -5.79
N ALA A 42 -14.02 27.94 -6.07
CA ALA A 42 -13.94 26.48 -6.07
C ALA A 42 -12.95 25.99 -7.13
N GLU A 43 -12.97 26.57 -8.33
CA GLU A 43 -12.05 26.22 -9.41
C GLU A 43 -10.61 26.67 -9.13
N ALA A 44 -10.42 27.86 -8.56
CA ALA A 44 -9.10 28.33 -8.12
C ALA A 44 -8.51 27.43 -7.03
N LYS A 45 -9.34 26.95 -6.10
CA LYS A 45 -8.94 25.97 -5.09
C LYS A 45 -8.66 24.60 -5.68
N ALA A 46 -9.46 24.11 -6.61
CA ALA A 46 -9.19 22.88 -7.35
C ALA A 46 -7.86 22.93 -8.11
N LYS A 47 -7.56 24.04 -8.80
CA LYS A 47 -6.24 24.28 -9.41
C LYS A 47 -5.13 24.36 -8.37
N GLY A 48 -5.38 24.98 -7.23
CA GLY A 48 -4.45 25.03 -6.10
C GLY A 48 -4.16 23.65 -5.51
N PHE A 49 -5.18 22.80 -5.38
CA PHE A 49 -5.04 21.40 -4.99
C PHE A 49 -4.23 20.65 -6.03
N ALA A 50 -4.57 20.76 -7.32
CA ALA A 50 -3.81 20.16 -8.41
C ALA A 50 -2.34 20.60 -8.45
N LYS A 51 -2.05 21.88 -8.18
CA LYS A 51 -0.70 22.44 -8.15
C LYS A 51 0.10 21.97 -6.93
N LYS A 52 -0.55 21.81 -5.77
CA LYS A 52 0.05 21.19 -4.57
C LYS A 52 0.16 19.67 -4.69
N SER A 53 -0.75 19.05 -5.42
CA SER A 53 -0.86 17.61 -5.67
C SER A 53 -0.22 17.21 -6.99
N GLY A 54 0.63 18.04 -7.60
CA GLY A 54 1.10 17.92 -8.99
C GLY A 54 1.94 16.68 -9.33
N LYS A 55 1.93 15.65 -8.48
CA LYS A 55 2.46 14.32 -8.77
C LYS A 55 1.51 13.18 -8.38
N LEU A 56 0.35 13.44 -7.77
CA LEU A 56 -0.57 12.39 -7.30
C LEU A 56 -1.62 12.04 -8.38
N PRO A 57 -2.00 10.75 -8.54
CA PRO A 57 -1.49 9.60 -7.80
C PRO A 57 -0.04 9.24 -8.16
N ILE A 58 0.79 8.96 -7.15
CA ILE A 58 2.19 8.51 -7.33
C ILE A 58 2.24 6.99 -7.11
N ARG A 59 2.72 6.23 -8.09
CA ARG A 59 3.06 4.81 -7.89
C ARG A 59 4.23 4.71 -6.92
N ALA A 60 4.02 3.97 -5.84
CA ALA A 60 4.99 3.81 -4.79
C ALA A 60 5.01 2.37 -4.26
N ILE A 61 6.16 2.00 -3.73
CA ILE A 61 6.42 0.73 -3.08
C ILE A 61 6.49 0.99 -1.58
N SER A 62 5.69 0.27 -0.81
CA SER A 62 5.73 0.31 0.66
C SER A 62 6.58 -0.81 1.22
N PHE A 63 7.44 -0.46 2.18
CA PHE A 63 8.06 -1.40 3.08
C PHE A 63 7.48 -1.18 4.48
N SER A 64 6.53 -2.03 4.89
CA SER A 64 5.85 -1.83 6.16
C SER A 64 5.63 -3.12 6.94
N HIS A 65 5.79 -3.00 8.26
CA HIS A 65 5.43 -4.04 9.20
C HIS A 65 3.92 -4.30 9.24
N HIS A 66 3.10 -3.34 8.78
CA HIS A 66 1.64 -3.52 8.68
C HIS A 66 1.24 -4.63 7.72
N TYR A 67 2.05 -4.90 6.70
CA TYR A 67 1.90 -6.02 5.78
C TYR A 67 2.79 -7.21 6.16
N GLY A 68 3.18 -7.35 7.43
CA GLY A 68 3.98 -8.51 7.86
C GLY A 68 5.42 -8.52 7.35
N ARG A 69 6.03 -7.33 7.11
CA ARG A 69 7.34 -7.15 6.45
C ARG A 69 7.32 -7.48 4.95
N ASP A 70 6.14 -7.44 4.34
CA ASP A 70 6.02 -7.54 2.90
C ASP A 70 6.25 -6.20 2.20
N ILE A 71 6.80 -6.30 1.00
CA ILE A 71 6.90 -5.21 0.05
C ILE A 71 5.62 -5.21 -0.75
N VAL A 72 4.95 -4.06 -0.82
CA VAL A 72 3.69 -3.96 -1.54
C VAL A 72 3.66 -2.70 -2.39
N SER A 73 3.32 -2.86 -3.67
CA SER A 73 3.05 -1.75 -4.58
C SER A 73 1.69 -1.13 -4.32
N GLY A 74 1.54 0.12 -4.74
CA GLY A 74 0.28 0.85 -4.64
C GLY A 74 0.43 2.29 -5.10
N ILE A 75 -0.53 3.11 -4.70
CA ILE A 75 -0.60 4.52 -5.08
C ILE A 75 -0.72 5.42 -3.85
N ILE A 76 0.08 6.49 -3.84
CA ILE A 76 -0.14 7.61 -2.94
C ILE A 76 -1.25 8.46 -3.55
N THR A 77 -2.34 8.67 -2.83
CA THR A 77 -3.51 9.41 -3.36
C THR A 77 -3.62 10.83 -2.81
N SER A 78 -3.10 11.08 -1.61
CA SER A 78 -3.18 12.41 -0.99
C SER A 78 -2.11 12.62 0.08
N VAL A 79 -1.71 13.88 0.27
CA VAL A 79 -0.80 14.32 1.33
C VAL A 79 -1.63 14.87 2.49
N MET A 80 -1.44 14.32 3.69
CA MET A 80 -2.20 14.69 4.89
C MET A 80 -1.54 15.77 5.76
N GLY A 81 -0.27 16.08 5.53
CA GLY A 81 0.50 17.07 6.30
C GLY A 81 1.70 16.45 7.03
N SER A 82 2.47 17.28 7.74
CA SER A 82 3.66 16.85 8.50
C SER A 82 3.31 16.56 9.96
N GLY A 83 3.72 15.40 10.47
CA GLY A 83 3.71 15.05 11.89
C GLY A 83 5.12 15.01 12.47
N HIS A 84 5.27 14.59 13.75
CA HIS A 84 6.58 14.44 14.40
C HIS A 84 7.53 13.48 13.65
N SER A 85 7.00 12.55 12.86
CA SER A 85 7.76 11.56 12.07
C SER A 85 7.91 11.93 10.58
N GLY A 86 7.58 13.16 10.17
CA GLY A 86 7.69 13.61 8.77
C GLY A 86 6.35 13.70 8.04
N LEU A 87 6.39 13.69 6.71
CA LEU A 87 5.20 13.85 5.87
C LEU A 87 4.36 12.58 5.88
N HIS A 88 3.06 12.72 6.15
CA HIS A 88 2.11 11.62 6.08
C HIS A 88 1.26 11.69 4.81
N VAL A 89 0.96 10.52 4.27
CA VAL A 89 0.18 10.37 3.03
C VAL A 89 -0.84 9.24 3.17
N TRP A 90 -1.88 9.31 2.35
CA TRP A 90 -2.76 8.17 2.12
C TRP A 90 -2.15 7.30 1.02
N PHE A 91 -1.93 6.03 1.35
CA PHE A 91 -1.44 5.00 0.44
C PHE A 91 -2.52 3.95 0.26
N VAL A 92 -2.87 3.66 -0.98
CA VAL A 92 -3.77 2.58 -1.36
C VAL A 92 -2.94 1.48 -1.98
N SER A 93 -2.89 0.34 -1.31
CA SER A 93 -2.12 -0.82 -1.73
C SER A 93 -2.85 -1.63 -2.81
N ASP A 94 -2.09 -2.19 -3.74
CA ASP A 94 -2.61 -3.14 -4.75
C ASP A 94 -3.03 -4.48 -4.11
N LYS A 95 -2.58 -4.77 -2.88
CA LYS A 95 -3.02 -5.90 -2.07
C LYS A 95 -3.82 -5.40 -0.87
N VAL A 96 -4.91 -6.09 -0.55
CA VAL A 96 -5.67 -5.80 0.66
C VAL A 96 -4.82 -6.13 1.88
N ASP A 97 -4.78 -5.22 2.86
CA ASP A 97 -4.05 -5.46 4.10
C ASP A 97 -4.72 -6.58 4.94
N ARG A 98 -4.05 -7.01 6.01
CA ARG A 98 -4.59 -8.01 6.95
C ARG A 98 -5.90 -7.59 7.63
N TYR A 99 -6.24 -6.31 7.59
CA TYR A 99 -7.40 -5.72 8.28
C TYR A 99 -8.55 -5.40 7.32
N GLY A 100 -8.46 -5.84 6.06
CA GLY A 100 -9.52 -5.69 5.06
C GLY A 100 -9.56 -4.31 4.39
N SER A 101 -8.60 -3.43 4.64
CA SER A 101 -8.50 -2.11 3.99
C SER A 101 -7.27 -2.04 3.10
N ALA A 102 -7.46 -1.79 1.81
CA ALA A 102 -6.35 -1.44 0.92
C ALA A 102 -5.75 -0.06 1.25
N ARG A 103 -6.50 0.80 1.95
CA ARG A 103 -6.10 2.18 2.25
C ARG A 103 -5.50 2.28 3.64
N SER A 104 -4.30 2.85 3.71
CA SER A 104 -3.55 3.03 4.95
C SER A 104 -2.90 4.41 5.02
N LYS A 105 -2.84 4.96 6.23
CA LYS A 105 -2.07 6.19 6.52
C LYS A 105 -0.61 5.80 6.71
N MET A 106 0.28 6.36 5.89
CA MET A 106 1.70 6.03 5.92
C MET A 106 2.58 7.26 6.06
N SER A 107 3.72 7.09 6.72
CA SER A 107 4.84 8.05 6.64
C SER A 107 5.54 7.86 5.30
N THR A 108 5.96 8.95 4.66
CA THR A 108 6.78 8.87 3.44
C THR A 108 8.13 8.19 3.66
N SER A 109 8.60 8.09 4.90
CA SER A 109 9.84 7.34 5.23
C SER A 109 9.75 5.85 4.90
N ASN A 110 8.54 5.31 4.77
CA ASN A 110 8.29 3.89 4.50
C ASN A 110 7.87 3.64 3.05
N LEU A 111 7.98 4.66 2.19
CA LEU A 111 7.53 4.64 0.81
C LEU A 111 8.67 5.02 -0.12
N TYR A 112 8.82 4.24 -1.18
CA TYR A 112 9.78 4.48 -2.25
C TYR A 112 9.03 4.68 -3.56
N LEU A 113 9.56 5.50 -4.46
CA LEU A 113 8.98 5.63 -5.79
C LEU A 113 9.06 4.30 -6.55
N GLU A 114 8.03 3.96 -7.29
CA GLU A 114 8.07 2.78 -8.14
C GLU A 114 8.83 3.10 -9.43
N THR A 115 10.15 2.98 -9.37
CA THR A 115 11.03 3.08 -10.53
C THR A 115 11.49 1.69 -10.97
N SER A 116 11.97 1.56 -12.21
CA SER A 116 12.52 0.31 -12.72
C SER A 116 13.64 -0.26 -11.85
N GLU A 117 14.47 0.61 -11.25
CA GLU A 117 15.54 0.21 -10.33
C GLU A 117 14.99 -0.33 -9.02
N ASN A 118 13.99 0.33 -8.43
CA ASN A 118 13.39 -0.13 -7.19
C ASN A 118 12.61 -1.44 -7.40
N LEU A 119 11.93 -1.60 -8.54
CA LEU A 119 11.27 -2.85 -8.90
C LEU A 119 12.26 -4.03 -8.99
N LYS A 120 13.46 -3.83 -9.54
CA LYS A 120 14.51 -4.86 -9.53
C LYS A 120 14.91 -5.27 -8.12
N VAL A 121 14.96 -4.32 -7.17
CA VAL A 121 15.24 -4.64 -5.76
C VAL A 121 14.09 -5.47 -5.17
N VAL A 122 12.84 -5.16 -5.49
CA VAL A 122 11.68 -5.97 -5.08
C VAL A 122 11.80 -7.41 -5.60
N GLU A 123 12.08 -7.57 -6.90
CA GLU A 123 12.27 -8.90 -7.51
C GLU A 123 13.39 -9.69 -6.84
N GLN A 124 14.52 -9.04 -6.54
CA GLN A 124 15.63 -9.65 -5.81
C GLN A 124 15.23 -10.08 -4.40
N MET A 125 14.45 -9.25 -3.70
CA MET A 125 13.97 -9.56 -2.35
C MET A 125 12.99 -10.74 -2.34
N ASP A 126 12.09 -10.83 -3.33
CA ASP A 126 11.19 -11.97 -3.47
C ASP A 126 11.96 -13.27 -3.76
N ALA A 127 12.99 -13.22 -4.61
CA ALA A 127 13.87 -14.36 -4.84
C ALA A 127 14.64 -14.79 -3.58
N ILE A 128 15.06 -13.83 -2.74
CA ILE A 128 15.70 -14.13 -1.45
C ILE A 128 14.70 -14.78 -0.48
N LYS A 129 13.44 -14.30 -0.44
CA LYS A 129 12.39 -14.89 0.42
C LYS A 129 12.12 -16.34 0.07
N GLU A 130 12.05 -16.70 -1.20
CA GLU A 130 11.86 -18.09 -1.61
C GLU A 130 13.05 -18.97 -1.21
N LYS A 131 14.29 -18.49 -1.38
CA LYS A 131 15.48 -19.21 -0.89
C LYS A 131 15.46 -19.43 0.62
N ILE A 132 15.05 -18.44 1.40
CA ILE A 132 14.91 -18.58 2.86
C ILE A 132 13.89 -19.67 3.19
N ARG A 133 12.74 -19.70 2.49
CA ARG A 133 11.72 -20.74 2.65
C ARG A 133 12.24 -22.14 2.36
N ASP A 134 13.01 -22.29 1.30
CA ASP A 134 13.58 -23.59 0.94
C ASP A 134 14.60 -24.05 1.99
N LEU A 135 15.47 -23.14 2.45
CA LEU A 135 16.39 -23.42 3.56
C LEU A 135 15.67 -23.78 4.86
N GLU A 136 14.56 -23.11 5.18
CA GLU A 136 13.75 -23.43 6.36
C GLU A 136 13.13 -24.84 6.27
N LYS A 137 12.69 -25.26 5.08
CA LYS A 137 12.20 -26.63 4.85
C LYS A 137 13.31 -27.67 4.97
N GLU A 138 14.47 -27.40 4.37
CA GLU A 138 15.64 -28.28 4.47
C GLU A 138 16.10 -28.43 5.93
N TRP A 139 16.13 -27.32 6.67
CA TRP A 139 16.44 -27.32 8.08
C TRP A 139 15.43 -28.11 8.90
N ALA A 140 14.13 -27.92 8.65
CA ALA A 140 13.07 -28.68 9.31
C ALA A 140 13.20 -30.20 9.06
N GLY A 141 13.45 -30.60 7.81
CA GLY A 141 13.67 -32.00 7.45
C GLY A 141 14.93 -32.59 8.09
N THR A 142 16.03 -31.83 8.11
CA THR A 142 17.28 -32.26 8.77
C THR A 142 17.10 -32.40 10.28
N LYS A 143 16.38 -31.46 10.90
CA LYS A 143 16.05 -31.50 12.32
C LYS A 143 15.18 -32.71 12.65
N GLU A 144 14.21 -33.03 11.80
CA GLU A 144 13.36 -34.22 11.95
C GLU A 144 14.21 -35.50 11.89
N LEU A 145 15.09 -35.65 10.90
CA LEU A 145 16.01 -36.79 10.78
C LEU A 145 16.90 -36.97 12.03
N LEU A 146 17.41 -35.88 12.58
CA LEU A 146 18.27 -35.91 13.78
C LEU A 146 17.49 -36.16 15.09
N THR A 147 16.18 -35.90 15.10
CA THR A 147 15.34 -36.09 16.30
C THR A 147 14.51 -37.37 16.27
N GLN A 148 14.52 -38.10 15.15
CA GLN A 148 13.96 -39.45 15.10
C GLN A 148 14.79 -40.40 15.99
N PRO A 149 14.15 -41.29 16.78
CA PRO A 149 14.86 -42.34 17.50
C PRO A 149 15.67 -43.17 16.50
N MET A 150 16.97 -43.41 16.79
CA MET A 150 17.89 -44.19 15.94
C MET A 150 17.27 -45.52 15.45
N ASP A 151 16.43 -46.15 16.26
CA ASP A 151 15.78 -47.43 15.96
C ASP A 151 14.85 -47.37 14.75
N LYS A 152 14.18 -46.23 14.50
CA LYS A 152 13.28 -46.06 13.36
C LYS A 152 14.07 -45.90 12.05
N HIS A 153 15.18 -45.15 12.11
CA HIS A 153 16.04 -44.90 10.97
C HIS A 153 16.83 -46.16 10.55
N LEU A 154 17.23 -47.00 11.51
CA LEU A 154 17.88 -48.29 11.25
C LEU A 154 16.91 -49.34 10.66
N GLN A 155 15.64 -49.34 11.09
CA GLN A 155 14.61 -50.21 10.49
C GLN A 155 14.30 -49.84 9.03
N GLU A 156 14.23 -48.55 8.70
CA GLU A 156 14.00 -48.09 7.31
C GLU A 156 15.18 -48.38 6.38
N LEU A 157 16.40 -48.45 6.92
CA LEU A 157 17.62 -48.85 6.20
C LEU A 157 17.83 -50.37 6.10
N GLY A 158 16.87 -51.18 6.58
CA GLY A 158 16.91 -52.64 6.49
C GLY A 158 17.85 -53.33 7.49
N PHE A 159 18.39 -52.59 8.46
CA PHE A 159 19.13 -53.20 9.57
C PHE A 159 18.15 -53.73 10.61
N LYS A 160 17.99 -55.05 10.66
CA LYS A 160 17.41 -55.70 11.84
C LYS A 160 18.45 -55.64 12.95
N ALA A 161 18.06 -55.10 14.10
CA ALA A 161 18.84 -55.27 15.33
C ALA A 161 19.05 -56.78 15.54
N GLY A 162 20.30 -57.21 15.39
CA GLY A 162 20.71 -58.59 15.64
C GLY A 162 20.60 -58.88 17.14
N GLU A 163 19.99 -60.03 17.44
CA GLU A 163 19.93 -60.68 18.76
C GLU A 163 21.32 -60.91 19.38
#